data_AF-A0A8J2I6R9-F1
#
_entry.id   AF-A0A8J2I6R9-F1
#
_cell.length_a   1.000
_cell.length_b   1.000
_cell.length_c   1.000
_cell.angle_alpha   90.00
_cell.angle_beta   90.00
_cell.angle_gamma   90.00
#
_symmetry.space_group_name_H-M   'P 1'
#
loop_
_entity.id
_entity.type
_entity.pdbx_description
1 polymer ?
#
loop_
_entity_poly.entity_id
_entity_poly.type
_entity_poly.pdbx_seq_one_letter_code
_entity_poly.pdbx_strand_id
1 'polypeptide(L)'
;MFTFNVHAASSITNPDAPAPNLSQVQLPESGQLLSDVLQGNLSDDTFTPSILADQRANLNSSWYNVDWNNRPLMGYYEHSKDDDGNLFTESGWPTETYMEFKQLYRLVASYGTIASQMSLYNIGPDLDYVFPPGTIIDEKTPSVSSDGRVTSGCLFSSSDNTITSSTNSSWALADVPPIDVSANPDSSSTIPSVTNLTACGITPFLNQTLTNTTADKNPLPYAAYVRSTIWTFAPGQPLNSSGEGDDTNDNRCVVMMMKPPYPGRWRVEDCNQHHRVACHDPQQPYNWRISDDSTYYRNAESYCSDPYQFSVPHTALENSHLFSAFQAAAPNEDALYLNLNALNVPDCWVVGLNGTCPYLPTTDTNRTRIVVVPTVAAVIIFLLAALTFFVKCAANRRENKRGRKRRMVDGWEYEGVPS
;
A
#
# COMPACT_ATOMS: atom_id res chain seq x y z
N MET A 1 2.14 -11.06 -1.90
CA MET A 1 1.34 -12.19 -1.35
C MET A 1 1.36 -13.34 -2.34
N PHE A 2 1.58 -14.56 -1.88
CA PHE A 2 1.62 -15.75 -2.71
C PHE A 2 0.79 -16.86 -2.07
N THR A 3 0.03 -17.57 -2.90
CA THR A 3 -0.75 -18.72 -2.48
C THR A 3 -0.31 -19.93 -3.29
N PHE A 4 0.10 -20.98 -2.59
CA PHE A 4 0.64 -22.19 -3.20
C PHE A 4 -0.44 -23.26 -3.29
N ASN A 5 -0.85 -23.58 -4.51
CA ASN A 5 -1.63 -24.78 -4.79
C ASN A 5 -0.67 -25.97 -4.92
N VAL A 6 -0.89 -27.02 -4.12
CA VAL A 6 0.02 -28.15 -4.00
C VAL A 6 -0.49 -29.32 -4.85
N HIS A 7 0.30 -29.72 -5.84
CA HIS A 7 -0.04 -30.80 -6.76
C HIS A 7 1.12 -31.78 -6.90
N ALA A 8 0.80 -33.06 -7.12
CA ALA A 8 1.79 -34.01 -7.59
C ALA A 8 2.14 -33.68 -9.05
N ALA A 9 3.43 -33.72 -9.39
CA ALA A 9 3.86 -33.53 -10.77
C ALA A 9 3.57 -34.79 -11.61
N SER A 10 3.10 -34.58 -12.84
CA SER A 10 3.03 -35.64 -13.84
C SER A 10 4.43 -36.06 -14.29
N SER A 11 4.54 -37.27 -14.86
CA SER A 11 5.84 -37.78 -15.33
C SER A 11 6.47 -36.84 -16.36
N ILE A 12 7.77 -36.58 -16.26
CA ILE A 12 8.51 -35.81 -17.27
C ILE A 12 8.43 -36.45 -18.67
N THR A 13 8.23 -37.77 -18.74
CA THR A 13 8.09 -38.50 -20.00
C THR A 13 6.68 -38.42 -20.59
N ASN A 14 5.70 -37.96 -19.80
CA ASN A 14 4.31 -37.76 -20.24
C ASN A 14 3.66 -36.64 -19.39
N PRO A 15 4.02 -35.36 -19.64
CA PRO A 15 3.60 -34.24 -18.80
C PRO A 15 2.08 -33.98 -18.85
N ASP A 16 1.41 -34.38 -19.93
CA ASP A 16 -0.04 -34.20 -20.12
C ASP A 16 -0.87 -35.33 -19.47
N ALA A 17 -0.24 -36.37 -18.93
CA ALA A 17 -0.96 -37.42 -18.21
C ALA A 17 -1.48 -36.94 -16.85
N PRO A 18 -2.52 -37.57 -16.29
CA PRO A 18 -2.92 -37.35 -14.91
C PRO A 18 -1.76 -37.62 -13.94
N ALA A 19 -1.59 -36.73 -12.96
CA ALA A 19 -0.59 -36.92 -11.93
C ALA A 19 -0.89 -38.19 -11.10
N PRO A 20 0.14 -38.98 -10.73
CA PRO A 20 -0.05 -40.19 -9.93
C PRO A 20 -0.43 -39.83 -8.49
N ASN A 21 -1.16 -40.72 -7.82
CA ASN A 21 -1.32 -40.65 -6.37
C ASN A 21 0.00 -41.03 -5.70
N LEU A 22 0.51 -40.18 -4.81
CA LEU A 22 1.77 -40.41 -4.12
C LEU A 22 1.53 -41.21 -2.83
N SER A 23 2.43 -42.14 -2.55
CA SER A 23 2.52 -42.80 -1.25
C SER A 23 3.32 -41.96 -0.25
N GLN A 24 3.21 -42.26 1.05
CA GLN A 24 3.87 -41.47 2.12
C GLN A 24 5.38 -41.27 1.88
N VAL A 25 6.08 -42.28 1.37
CA VAL A 25 7.52 -42.26 1.12
C VAL A 25 7.94 -41.43 -0.09
N GLN A 26 6.97 -40.97 -0.88
CA GLN A 26 7.19 -40.13 -2.07
C GLN A 26 6.84 -38.66 -1.80
N LEU A 27 6.33 -38.35 -0.61
CA LEU A 27 6.00 -36.99 -0.22
C LEU A 27 7.22 -36.28 0.35
N PRO A 28 7.26 -34.94 0.28
CA PRO A 28 8.33 -34.18 0.88
C PRO A 28 8.43 -34.45 2.39
N GLU A 29 9.66 -34.66 2.86
CA GLU A 29 10.01 -34.78 4.27
C GLU A 29 10.73 -33.51 4.74
N SER A 30 11.13 -33.47 6.02
CA SER A 30 11.90 -32.36 6.59
C SER A 30 13.16 -32.07 5.76
N GLY A 31 13.42 -30.79 5.50
CA GLY A 31 14.44 -30.30 4.57
C GLY A 31 13.93 -30.14 3.13
N GLN A 32 12.72 -30.60 2.83
CA GLN A 32 12.07 -30.49 1.51
C GLN A 32 10.64 -29.96 1.60
N LEU A 33 10.17 -29.60 2.79
CA LEU A 33 8.85 -29.01 2.95
C LEU A 33 8.83 -27.60 2.34
N LEU A 34 7.63 -27.08 2.08
CA LEU A 34 7.50 -25.75 1.48
C LEU A 34 8.11 -24.66 2.38
N SER A 35 7.94 -24.77 3.70
CA SER A 35 8.56 -23.86 4.65
C SER A 35 10.09 -23.94 4.62
N ASP A 36 10.68 -25.13 4.49
CA ASP A 36 12.14 -25.29 4.38
C ASP A 36 12.68 -24.55 3.14
N VAL A 37 11.99 -24.67 2.01
CA VAL A 37 12.37 -24.01 0.74
C VAL A 37 12.24 -22.49 0.84
N LEU A 38 11.15 -22.00 1.46
CA LEU A 38 10.93 -20.56 1.61
C LEU A 38 11.91 -19.96 2.63
N GLN A 39 12.11 -20.60 3.78
CA GLN A 39 13.07 -20.15 4.79
C GLN A 39 14.50 -20.08 4.24
N GLY A 40 14.92 -21.08 3.45
CA GLY A 40 16.25 -21.09 2.87
C GLY A 40 16.54 -19.93 1.91
N ASN A 41 15.51 -19.32 1.33
CA ASN A 41 15.67 -18.28 0.30
C ASN A 41 15.15 -16.90 0.70
N LEU A 42 14.15 -16.80 1.58
CA LEU A 42 13.32 -15.61 1.81
C LEU A 42 13.04 -15.36 3.31
N SER A 43 13.80 -15.97 4.23
CA SER A 43 13.55 -15.93 5.69
C SER A 43 13.25 -14.53 6.22
N ASP A 44 14.11 -13.57 5.89
CA ASP A 44 14.12 -12.23 6.49
C ASP A 44 13.07 -11.31 5.86
N ASP A 45 12.56 -11.67 4.68
CA ASP A 45 11.57 -10.88 3.92
C ASP A 45 10.13 -11.38 4.14
N THR A 46 9.93 -12.51 4.83
CA THR A 46 8.62 -13.16 4.93
C THR A 46 7.94 -12.88 6.25
N PHE A 47 6.72 -12.34 6.17
CA PHE A 47 5.81 -12.21 7.29
C PHE A 47 5.06 -13.54 7.49
N THR A 48 5.27 -14.17 8.65
CA THR A 48 4.83 -15.53 8.94
C THR A 48 3.64 -15.57 9.93
N PRO A 49 2.94 -16.71 10.05
CA PRO A 49 1.94 -16.94 11.09
C PRO A 49 2.47 -16.76 12.51
N SER A 50 3.68 -17.25 12.79
CA SER A 50 4.35 -17.08 14.10
C SER A 50 4.60 -15.60 14.42
N ILE A 51 5.12 -14.84 13.46
CA ILE A 51 5.31 -13.38 13.62
C ILE A 51 3.97 -12.68 13.86
N LEU A 52 2.91 -13.05 13.13
CA LEU A 52 1.59 -12.47 13.34
C LEU A 52 1.06 -12.78 14.74
N ALA A 53 1.18 -14.02 15.21
CA ALA A 53 0.73 -14.44 16.54
C ALA A 53 1.47 -13.67 17.65
N ASP A 54 2.81 -13.58 17.55
CA ASP A 54 3.64 -12.85 18.51
C ASP A 54 3.26 -11.36 18.55
N GLN A 55 3.04 -10.75 17.39
CA GLN A 55 2.65 -9.34 17.31
C GLN A 55 1.24 -9.10 17.87
N ARG A 56 0.30 -10.01 17.60
CA ARG A 56 -1.07 -9.96 18.10
C ARG A 56 -1.15 -10.06 19.61
N ALA A 57 -0.22 -10.78 20.25
CA ALA A 57 -0.16 -10.92 21.70
C ALA A 57 0.23 -9.63 22.42
N ASN A 58 0.94 -8.69 21.78
CA ASN A 58 1.28 -7.39 22.37
C ASN A 58 1.39 -6.27 21.32
N LEU A 59 0.27 -5.64 21.03
CA LEU A 59 0.12 -4.52 20.09
C LEU A 59 0.95 -3.30 20.49
N ASN A 60 1.11 -3.03 21.79
CA ASN A 60 1.90 -1.91 22.29
C ASN A 60 3.36 -1.99 21.84
N SER A 61 3.94 -3.19 21.88
CA SER A 61 5.31 -3.44 21.43
C SER A 61 5.44 -3.55 19.91
N SER A 62 4.35 -3.96 19.23
CA SER A 62 4.28 -4.23 17.79
C SER A 62 3.56 -3.11 17.03
N TRP A 63 2.31 -3.31 16.57
CA TRP A 63 1.59 -2.47 15.61
C TRP A 63 1.39 -1.03 16.08
N TYR A 64 1.44 -0.76 17.38
CA TYR A 64 1.29 0.59 17.94
C TYR A 64 2.63 1.32 18.14
N ASN A 65 3.73 0.64 17.85
CA ASN A 65 5.06 1.22 17.80
C ASN A 65 5.26 1.97 16.47
N VAL A 66 4.34 2.84 16.10
CA VAL A 66 4.42 3.78 14.98
C VAL A 66 3.72 5.07 15.40
N ASP A 67 3.92 6.14 14.63
CA ASP A 67 3.13 7.36 14.82
C ASP A 67 1.64 7.06 14.81
N TRP A 68 0.87 7.81 15.59
CA TRP A 68 -0.55 7.54 15.82
C TRP A 68 -1.37 7.45 14.52
N ASN A 69 -1.02 8.25 13.50
CA ASN A 69 -1.61 8.24 12.15
C ASN A 69 -1.38 6.93 11.37
N ASN A 70 -0.38 6.15 11.76
CA ASN A 70 0.03 4.92 11.09
C ASN A 70 -0.43 3.65 11.81
N ARG A 71 -1.15 3.81 12.93
CA ARG A 71 -1.70 2.69 13.69
C ARG A 71 -2.89 2.08 12.93
N PRO A 72 -3.17 0.78 13.13
CA PRO A 72 -4.41 0.17 12.66
C PRO A 72 -5.62 0.98 13.12
N LEU A 73 -6.53 1.29 12.19
CA LEU A 73 -7.74 2.03 12.48
C LEU A 73 -8.66 1.21 13.39
N MET A 74 -9.27 1.89 14.38
CA MET A 74 -10.27 1.25 15.25
C MET A 74 -11.50 0.83 14.42
N GLY A 75 -12.23 -0.17 14.92
CA GLY A 75 -13.42 -0.70 14.24
C GLY A 75 -13.14 -1.76 13.17
N TYR A 76 -11.91 -1.86 12.65
CA TYR A 76 -11.52 -2.88 11.65
C TYR A 76 -10.96 -4.17 12.27
N TYR A 77 -10.79 -4.18 13.58
CA TYR A 77 -10.20 -5.29 14.32
C TYR A 77 -10.62 -5.18 15.79
N GLU A 78 -10.68 -6.31 16.49
CA GLU A 78 -11.05 -6.34 17.91
C GLU A 78 -9.80 -6.23 18.78
N HIS A 79 -9.88 -5.61 19.95
CA HIS A 79 -8.76 -5.60 20.88
C HIS A 79 -9.23 -5.69 22.32
N SER A 80 -8.37 -6.29 23.14
CA SER A 80 -8.57 -6.50 24.57
C SER A 80 -7.27 -6.16 25.31
N LYS A 81 -7.33 -6.13 26.65
CA LYS A 81 -6.15 -6.00 27.50
C LYS A 81 -5.91 -7.28 28.27
N ASP A 82 -4.66 -7.72 28.32
CA ASP A 82 -4.24 -8.83 29.17
C ASP A 82 -4.08 -8.41 30.64
N ASP A 83 -3.74 -9.36 31.52
CA ASP A 83 -3.54 -9.13 32.96
C ASP A 83 -2.38 -8.14 33.26
N ASP A 84 -1.42 -8.03 32.35
CA ASP A 84 -0.28 -7.11 32.41
C ASP A 84 -0.60 -5.73 31.82
N GLY A 85 -1.81 -5.54 31.27
CA GLY A 85 -2.29 -4.30 30.67
C GLY A 85 -1.84 -4.06 29.23
N ASN A 86 -1.22 -5.05 28.56
CA ASN A 86 -0.89 -4.98 27.15
C ASN A 86 -2.14 -5.14 26.29
N LEU A 87 -2.22 -4.36 25.21
CA LEU A 87 -3.26 -4.54 24.20
C LEU A 87 -2.92 -5.76 23.34
N PHE A 88 -3.89 -6.64 23.14
CA PHE A 88 -3.78 -7.79 22.25
C PHE A 88 -5.03 -7.89 21.36
N THR A 89 -4.92 -8.68 20.30
CA THR A 89 -6.04 -8.94 19.37
C THR A 89 -6.03 -10.39 18.90
N GLU A 90 -7.21 -10.98 18.75
CA GLU A 90 -7.37 -12.29 18.11
C GLU A 90 -7.66 -12.14 16.61
N SER A 91 -8.22 -11.00 16.21
CA SER A 91 -8.75 -10.70 14.88
C SER A 91 -8.16 -9.37 14.42
N GLY A 92 -7.13 -9.38 13.57
CA GLY A 92 -6.52 -8.15 13.05
C GLY A 92 -5.24 -8.34 12.26
N TRP A 93 -4.87 -7.35 11.46
CA TRP A 93 -3.62 -7.34 10.69
C TRP A 93 -2.85 -6.04 10.93
N PRO A 94 -1.50 -6.06 10.87
CA PRO A 94 -0.71 -4.83 10.89
C PRO A 94 -1.03 -3.94 9.70
N THR A 95 -0.75 -2.64 9.83
CA THR A 95 -0.74 -1.72 8.69
C THR A 95 0.47 -1.97 7.79
N GLU A 96 0.38 -1.57 6.53
CA GLU A 96 1.51 -1.54 5.59
C GLU A 96 2.68 -0.71 6.17
N THR A 97 2.39 0.43 6.80
CA THR A 97 3.40 1.26 7.46
C THR A 97 4.20 0.48 8.49
N TYR A 98 3.55 -0.38 9.28
CA TYR A 98 4.25 -1.21 10.23
C TYR A 98 4.97 -2.39 9.54
N MET A 99 4.26 -3.19 8.76
CA MET A 99 4.77 -4.43 8.17
C MET A 99 5.87 -4.17 7.13
N GLU A 100 5.60 -3.29 6.17
CA GLU A 100 6.43 -3.09 4.98
C GLU A 100 7.46 -1.96 5.15
N PHE A 101 7.07 -0.86 5.80
CA PHE A 101 7.96 0.31 5.90
C PHE A 101 8.82 0.28 7.17
N LYS A 102 8.28 -0.21 8.29
CA LYS A 102 9.03 -0.32 9.54
C LYS A 102 9.76 -1.65 9.69
N GLN A 103 9.06 -2.78 9.50
CA GLN A 103 9.64 -4.11 9.67
C GLN A 103 10.26 -4.69 8.40
N LEU A 104 10.02 -4.07 7.24
CA LEU A 104 10.60 -4.42 5.94
C LEU A 104 10.21 -5.79 5.38
N TYR A 105 9.17 -6.43 5.90
CA TYR A 105 8.64 -7.65 5.30
C TYR A 105 8.05 -7.34 3.91
N ARG A 106 8.28 -8.24 2.95
CA ARG A 106 7.87 -8.11 1.53
C ARG A 106 7.03 -9.27 1.03
N LEU A 107 7.01 -10.36 1.78
CA LEU A 107 6.33 -11.59 1.39
C LEU A 107 5.33 -12.02 2.46
N VAL A 108 4.15 -12.45 2.00
CA VAL A 108 3.20 -13.22 2.80
C VAL A 108 2.83 -14.44 1.99
N ALA A 109 2.96 -15.63 2.56
CA ALA A 109 2.77 -16.90 1.90
C ALA A 109 1.66 -17.72 2.56
N SER A 110 0.74 -18.27 1.77
CA SER A 110 -0.27 -19.22 2.26
C SER A 110 -0.35 -20.47 1.41
N TYR A 111 -0.93 -21.52 1.98
CA TYR A 111 -1.48 -22.60 1.19
C TYR A 111 -2.79 -22.19 0.51
N GLY A 112 -2.98 -22.70 -0.71
CA GLY A 112 -4.26 -22.68 -1.40
C GLY A 112 -4.92 -24.06 -1.30
N THR A 113 -5.19 -24.65 -2.46
CA THR A 113 -5.72 -26.01 -2.56
C THR A 113 -4.61 -27.06 -2.50
N ILE A 114 -4.91 -28.19 -1.85
CA ILE A 114 -4.05 -29.38 -1.88
C ILE A 114 -4.79 -30.42 -2.72
N ALA A 115 -4.16 -30.83 -3.81
CA ALA A 115 -4.76 -31.78 -4.74
C ALA A 115 -4.91 -33.17 -4.10
N SER A 116 -5.89 -33.95 -4.57
CA SER A 116 -6.20 -35.27 -4.03
C SER A 116 -5.00 -36.25 -4.10
N GLN A 117 -4.13 -36.09 -5.09
CA GLN A 117 -2.89 -36.87 -5.25
C GLN A 117 -1.87 -36.61 -4.14
N MET A 118 -1.95 -35.44 -3.50
CA MET A 118 -1.11 -34.98 -2.39
C MET A 118 -1.86 -35.06 -1.06
N SER A 119 -2.96 -35.82 -0.97
CA SER A 119 -3.81 -35.90 0.25
C SER A 119 -3.09 -36.37 1.51
N LEU A 120 -1.96 -37.09 1.36
CA LEU A 120 -1.12 -37.54 2.47
C LEU A 120 -0.04 -36.51 2.88
N TYR A 121 0.08 -35.39 2.15
CA TYR A 121 1.07 -34.35 2.45
C TYR A 121 0.73 -33.65 3.77
N ASN A 122 1.62 -33.79 4.75
CA ASN A 122 1.44 -33.20 6.07
C ASN A 122 1.95 -31.76 6.07
N ILE A 123 1.03 -30.80 5.97
CA ILE A 123 1.35 -29.36 6.04
C ILE A 123 1.64 -28.87 7.46
N GLY A 124 1.34 -29.67 8.50
CA GLY A 124 1.44 -29.24 9.90
C GLY A 124 2.77 -28.58 10.26
N PRO A 125 3.93 -29.16 9.90
CA PRO A 125 5.23 -28.56 10.17
C PRO A 125 5.50 -27.23 9.44
N ASP A 126 4.77 -26.93 8.36
CA ASP A 126 4.91 -25.67 7.62
C ASP A 126 4.12 -24.51 8.26
N LEU A 127 3.15 -24.79 9.13
CA LEU A 127 2.13 -23.81 9.54
C LEU A 127 2.64 -22.70 10.44
N ASP A 128 3.85 -22.80 10.99
CA ASP A 128 4.49 -21.69 11.71
C ASP A 128 5.08 -20.64 10.75
N TYR A 129 5.28 -21.01 9.49
CA TYR A 129 5.93 -20.18 8.47
C TYR A 129 5.02 -19.84 7.29
N VAL A 130 4.14 -20.77 6.88
CA VAL A 130 3.19 -20.61 5.77
C VAL A 130 1.77 -20.61 6.33
N PHE A 131 0.98 -19.58 6.00
CA PHE A 131 -0.40 -19.47 6.48
C PHE A 131 -1.26 -20.66 6.00
N PRO A 132 -2.17 -21.18 6.85
CA PRO A 132 -3.05 -22.27 6.46
C PRO A 132 -4.04 -21.83 5.35
N PRO A 133 -4.62 -22.79 4.61
CA PRO A 133 -5.63 -22.51 3.59
C PRO A 133 -6.77 -21.63 4.12
N GLY A 134 -7.20 -20.66 3.30
CA GLY A 134 -8.33 -19.77 3.64
C GLY A 134 -8.00 -18.65 4.64
N THR A 135 -6.76 -18.54 5.12
CA THR A 135 -6.39 -17.46 6.07
C THR A 135 -6.25 -16.10 5.39
N ILE A 136 -5.68 -16.11 4.19
CA ILE A 136 -5.32 -14.90 3.46
C ILE A 136 -6.34 -14.62 2.36
N ILE A 137 -6.60 -15.59 1.50
CA ILE A 137 -7.55 -15.42 0.40
C ILE A 137 -8.85 -16.14 0.73
N ASP A 138 -9.96 -15.43 0.54
CA ASP A 138 -11.31 -15.97 0.62
C ASP A 138 -11.95 -15.95 -0.77
N GLU A 139 -11.90 -17.09 -1.46
CA GLU A 139 -12.44 -17.24 -2.81
C GLU A 139 -13.98 -17.21 -2.78
N LYS A 140 -14.55 -16.29 -3.56
CA LYS A 140 -15.99 -16.10 -3.73
C LYS A 140 -16.42 -16.54 -5.12
N THR A 141 -17.64 -17.07 -5.20
CA THR A 141 -18.29 -17.44 -6.47
C THR A 141 -19.58 -16.62 -6.67
N PRO A 142 -19.49 -15.30 -6.90
CA PRO A 142 -20.65 -14.45 -7.11
C PRO A 142 -21.32 -14.75 -8.46
N SER A 143 -22.62 -14.54 -8.53
CA SER A 143 -23.35 -14.57 -9.81
C SER A 143 -23.40 -13.16 -10.40
N VAL A 144 -23.04 -13.04 -11.68
CA VAL A 144 -23.04 -11.77 -12.41
C VAL A 144 -23.93 -11.89 -13.64
N SER A 145 -24.88 -10.95 -13.81
CA SER A 145 -25.76 -10.91 -14.98
C SER A 145 -25.04 -10.35 -16.21
N SER A 146 -25.68 -10.46 -17.38
CA SER A 146 -25.12 -10.03 -18.67
C SER A 146 -24.85 -8.52 -18.77
N ASP A 147 -25.52 -7.71 -17.97
CA ASP A 147 -25.27 -6.27 -17.83
C ASP A 147 -24.17 -5.94 -16.79
N GLY A 148 -23.54 -6.96 -16.21
CA GLY A 148 -22.47 -6.84 -15.23
C GLY A 148 -22.94 -6.62 -13.80
N ARG A 149 -24.25 -6.67 -13.49
CA ARG A 149 -24.72 -6.55 -12.10
C ARG A 149 -24.44 -7.83 -11.31
N VAL A 150 -24.00 -7.69 -10.07
CA VAL A 150 -23.84 -8.83 -9.14
C VAL A 150 -25.21 -9.17 -8.57
N THR A 151 -25.69 -10.39 -8.80
CA THR A 151 -27.03 -10.87 -8.40
C THR A 151 -27.00 -11.75 -7.15
N SER A 152 -25.85 -12.35 -6.82
CA SER A 152 -25.63 -13.10 -5.58
C SER A 152 -24.18 -13.04 -5.13
N GLY A 153 -23.92 -13.21 -3.84
CA GLY A 153 -22.56 -13.29 -3.29
C GLY A 153 -21.88 -11.93 -3.05
N CYS A 154 -22.59 -10.82 -3.22
CA CYS A 154 -22.12 -9.48 -2.87
C CYS A 154 -21.92 -9.37 -1.35
N LEU A 155 -20.80 -8.78 -0.90
CA LEU A 155 -20.56 -8.54 0.53
C LEU A 155 -21.28 -7.28 1.03
N PHE A 156 -21.62 -6.38 0.12
CA PHE A 156 -22.40 -5.18 0.43
C PHE A 156 -23.88 -5.51 0.70
N SER A 157 -24.38 -5.01 1.82
CA SER A 157 -25.80 -4.97 2.16
C SER A 157 -26.13 -3.64 2.83
N SER A 158 -27.09 -2.89 2.30
CA SER A 158 -27.48 -1.57 2.85
C SER A 158 -28.10 -1.64 4.25
N SER A 159 -28.50 -2.83 4.71
CA SER A 159 -29.01 -3.04 6.09
C SER A 159 -27.90 -3.14 7.12
N ASP A 160 -26.68 -3.42 6.68
CA ASP A 160 -25.59 -3.78 7.58
C ASP A 160 -24.80 -2.52 7.92
N ASN A 161 -24.75 -2.18 9.20
CA ASN A 161 -24.01 -1.03 9.71
C ASN A 161 -22.73 -1.43 10.47
N THR A 162 -22.47 -2.73 10.58
CA THR A 162 -21.33 -3.29 11.30
C THR A 162 -20.72 -4.42 10.49
N ILE A 163 -19.46 -4.75 10.79
CA ILE A 163 -18.84 -5.96 10.25
C ILE A 163 -19.65 -7.18 10.73
N THR A 164 -19.98 -8.05 9.78
CA THR A 164 -20.71 -9.31 9.97
C THR A 164 -19.77 -10.47 9.72
N SER A 165 -20.17 -11.69 10.07
CA SER A 165 -19.35 -12.88 9.78
C SER A 165 -19.11 -13.11 8.29
N SER A 166 -20.01 -12.65 7.41
CA SER A 166 -19.85 -12.76 5.95
C SER A 166 -18.93 -11.69 5.37
N THR A 167 -18.88 -10.50 5.98
CA THR A 167 -18.04 -9.38 5.54
C THR A 167 -16.68 -9.36 6.21
N ASN A 168 -16.53 -10.03 7.36
CA ASN A 168 -15.26 -10.31 8.02
C ASN A 168 -14.48 -11.38 7.22
N SER A 169 -13.90 -10.94 6.11
CA SER A 169 -13.10 -11.78 5.23
C SER A 169 -11.73 -11.17 5.04
N SER A 170 -10.70 -12.02 5.04
CA SER A 170 -9.40 -11.63 4.50
C SER A 170 -9.50 -11.68 2.97
N TRP A 171 -8.87 -10.72 2.28
CA TRP A 171 -8.86 -10.54 0.81
C TRP A 171 -9.89 -11.39 0.04
N ALA A 172 -11.14 -10.92 -0.01
CA ALA A 172 -12.19 -11.57 -0.80
C ALA A 172 -11.87 -11.46 -2.30
N LEU A 173 -11.79 -12.59 -3.00
CA LEU A 173 -11.35 -12.68 -4.39
C LEU A 173 -12.39 -13.43 -5.23
N ALA A 174 -12.66 -13.00 -6.45
CA ALA A 174 -13.47 -13.77 -7.39
C ALA A 174 -12.96 -13.67 -8.82
N ASP A 175 -13.04 -14.77 -9.56
CA ASP A 175 -12.83 -14.75 -11.01
C ASP A 175 -13.86 -13.84 -11.69
N VAL A 176 -13.39 -13.00 -12.61
CA VAL A 176 -14.29 -12.16 -13.40
C VAL A 176 -14.96 -13.01 -14.48
N PRO A 177 -16.28 -12.86 -14.71
CA PRO A 177 -16.95 -13.52 -15.83
C PRO A 177 -16.35 -13.08 -17.18
N PRO A 178 -16.63 -13.80 -18.28
CA PRO A 178 -16.16 -13.44 -19.60
C PRO A 178 -16.44 -11.96 -19.94
N ILE A 179 -15.37 -11.19 -20.05
CA ILE A 179 -15.42 -9.76 -20.36
C ILE A 179 -15.46 -9.56 -21.88
N ASP A 180 -16.50 -8.88 -22.36
CA ASP A 180 -16.53 -8.30 -23.70
C ASP A 180 -16.02 -6.86 -23.65
N VAL A 181 -14.77 -6.66 -24.08
CA VAL A 181 -14.11 -5.35 -24.12
C VAL A 181 -13.52 -5.13 -25.51
N SER A 182 -13.65 -3.91 -26.03
CA SER A 182 -13.03 -3.51 -27.29
C SER A 182 -11.50 -3.63 -27.23
N ALA A 183 -10.86 -3.94 -28.37
CA ALA A 183 -9.40 -3.88 -28.50
C ALA A 183 -8.85 -2.46 -28.28
N ASN A 184 -9.67 -1.44 -28.55
CA ASN A 184 -9.40 -0.04 -28.27
C ASN A 184 -10.56 0.51 -27.41
N PRO A 185 -10.58 0.22 -26.10
CA PRO A 185 -11.64 0.69 -25.21
C PRO A 185 -11.53 2.20 -25.01
N ASP A 186 -12.67 2.85 -24.81
CA ASP A 186 -12.69 4.25 -24.41
C ASP A 186 -12.14 4.38 -22.99
N SER A 187 -11.21 5.33 -22.80
CA SER A 187 -10.57 5.62 -21.52
C SER A 187 -11.52 6.09 -20.42
N SER A 188 -12.68 6.65 -20.78
CA SER A 188 -13.75 7.02 -19.84
C SER A 188 -14.72 5.88 -19.53
N SER A 189 -14.71 4.80 -20.31
CA SER A 189 -15.62 3.68 -20.07
C SER A 189 -15.07 2.71 -19.03
N THR A 190 -15.92 2.31 -18.08
CA THR A 190 -15.61 1.28 -17.10
C THR A 190 -16.28 -0.04 -17.49
N ILE A 191 -15.65 -1.16 -17.17
CA ILE A 191 -16.22 -2.50 -17.35
C ILE A 191 -17.22 -2.75 -16.21
N PRO A 192 -18.53 -2.90 -16.48
CA PRO A 192 -19.55 -2.96 -15.43
C PRO A 192 -19.37 -4.12 -14.46
N SER A 193 -19.06 -5.33 -14.95
CA SER A 193 -18.84 -6.51 -14.09
C SER A 193 -17.70 -6.31 -13.10
N VAL A 194 -16.59 -5.73 -13.55
CA VAL A 194 -15.42 -5.44 -12.71
C VAL A 194 -15.73 -4.35 -11.68
N THR A 195 -16.41 -3.28 -12.12
CA THR A 195 -16.80 -2.18 -11.24
C THR A 195 -17.76 -2.63 -10.15
N ASN A 196 -18.75 -3.45 -10.52
CA ASN A 196 -19.77 -3.93 -9.60
C ASN A 196 -19.22 -4.99 -8.63
N LEU A 197 -18.31 -5.87 -9.06
CA LEU A 197 -17.60 -6.78 -8.15
C LEU A 197 -16.79 -5.99 -7.11
N THR A 198 -16.06 -4.97 -7.56
CA THR A 198 -15.29 -4.09 -6.69
C THR A 198 -16.21 -3.37 -5.69
N ALA A 199 -17.31 -2.78 -6.15
CA ALA A 199 -18.31 -2.14 -5.27
C ALA A 199 -18.97 -3.12 -4.29
N CYS A 200 -19.06 -4.40 -4.66
CA CYS A 200 -19.51 -5.49 -3.79
C CYS A 200 -18.48 -5.92 -2.73
N GLY A 201 -17.34 -5.24 -2.62
CA GLY A 201 -16.27 -5.60 -1.67
C GLY A 201 -15.43 -6.79 -2.12
N ILE A 202 -15.52 -7.19 -3.39
CA ILE A 202 -14.81 -8.35 -3.94
C ILE A 202 -13.70 -7.87 -4.86
N THR A 203 -12.50 -8.39 -4.67
CA THR A 203 -11.38 -8.16 -5.57
C THR A 203 -11.57 -8.98 -6.85
N PRO A 204 -11.77 -8.34 -8.01
CA PRO A 204 -11.88 -9.06 -9.27
C PRO A 204 -10.51 -9.65 -9.66
N PHE A 205 -10.48 -10.93 -10.06
CA PHE A 205 -9.28 -11.62 -10.55
C PHE A 205 -9.39 -11.90 -12.05
N LEU A 206 -8.40 -11.44 -12.82
CA LEU A 206 -8.35 -11.64 -14.26
C LEU A 206 -7.63 -12.93 -14.61
N ASN A 207 -8.39 -14.02 -14.76
CA ASN A 207 -7.88 -15.32 -15.18
C ASN A 207 -8.12 -15.62 -16.67
N GLN A 208 -8.07 -14.60 -17.52
CA GLN A 208 -8.31 -14.75 -18.96
C GLN A 208 -7.50 -13.74 -19.79
N THR A 209 -7.21 -14.13 -21.04
CA THR A 209 -6.61 -13.22 -22.02
C THR A 209 -7.69 -12.32 -22.62
N LEU A 210 -7.49 -11.01 -22.59
CA LEU A 210 -8.46 -10.05 -23.12
C LEU A 210 -8.27 -9.89 -24.63
N THR A 211 -9.36 -9.90 -25.40
CA THR A 211 -9.33 -9.72 -26.87
C THR A 211 -8.40 -10.70 -27.62
N ASN A 212 -8.22 -11.91 -27.07
CA ASN A 212 -7.29 -12.94 -27.59
C ASN A 212 -5.85 -12.45 -27.81
N THR A 213 -5.46 -11.38 -27.13
CA THR A 213 -4.17 -10.73 -27.28
C THR A 213 -3.56 -10.50 -25.91
N THR A 214 -2.30 -10.86 -25.73
CA THR A 214 -1.57 -10.67 -24.47
C THR A 214 -1.26 -9.18 -24.22
N ALA A 215 -1.11 -8.81 -22.95
CA ALA A 215 -0.92 -7.42 -22.53
C ALA A 215 0.33 -6.74 -23.13
N ASP A 216 1.37 -7.51 -23.45
CA ASP A 216 2.58 -7.03 -24.13
C ASP A 216 2.32 -6.59 -25.58
N LYS A 217 1.33 -7.19 -26.24
CA LYS A 217 0.95 -6.87 -27.62
C LYS A 217 -0.12 -5.79 -27.71
N ASN A 218 -1.10 -5.83 -26.80
CA ASN A 218 -2.10 -4.78 -26.67
C ASN A 218 -2.45 -4.53 -25.20
N PRO A 219 -1.88 -3.48 -24.58
CA PRO A 219 -2.12 -3.20 -23.17
C PRO A 219 -3.47 -2.49 -22.91
N LEU A 220 -4.16 -1.96 -23.92
CA LEU A 220 -5.33 -1.10 -23.72
C LEU A 220 -6.51 -1.79 -23.04
N PRO A 221 -6.91 -3.03 -23.40
CA PRO A 221 -7.96 -3.76 -22.69
C PRO A 221 -7.62 -4.04 -21.22
N TYR A 222 -6.34 -4.33 -20.94
CA TYR A 222 -5.85 -4.57 -19.57
C TYR A 222 -5.82 -3.28 -18.75
N ALA A 223 -5.48 -2.14 -19.37
CA ALA A 223 -5.57 -0.84 -18.72
C ALA A 223 -7.03 -0.47 -18.38
N ALA A 224 -7.99 -0.76 -19.27
CA ALA A 224 -9.41 -0.58 -18.98
C ALA A 224 -9.90 -1.49 -17.84
N TYR A 225 -9.41 -2.74 -17.79
CA TYR A 225 -9.65 -3.64 -16.66
C TYR A 225 -9.15 -3.05 -15.34
N VAL A 226 -7.87 -2.67 -15.26
CA VAL A 226 -7.27 -2.10 -14.04
C VAL A 226 -8.00 -0.82 -13.61
N ARG A 227 -8.36 0.06 -14.56
CA ARG A 227 -9.13 1.27 -14.23
C ARG A 227 -10.51 0.97 -13.67
N SER A 228 -11.12 -0.14 -14.07
CA SER A 228 -12.44 -0.55 -13.60
C SER A 228 -12.40 -1.09 -12.16
N THR A 229 -11.23 -1.48 -11.63
CA THR A 229 -11.04 -1.86 -10.23
C THR A 229 -10.81 -0.66 -9.31
N ILE A 230 -10.56 0.54 -9.86
CA ILE A 230 -10.40 1.76 -9.07
C ILE A 230 -11.78 2.19 -8.59
N TRP A 231 -12.01 2.12 -7.28
CA TRP A 231 -13.32 2.41 -6.69
C TRP A 231 -13.50 3.87 -6.27
N THR A 232 -12.40 4.61 -6.14
CA THR A 232 -12.31 5.99 -5.62
C THR A 232 -12.62 7.02 -6.72
N PHE A 233 -11.60 7.66 -7.29
CA PHE A 233 -11.72 8.70 -8.29
C PHE A 233 -12.34 8.17 -9.58
N ALA A 234 -13.22 8.98 -10.16
CA ALA A 234 -13.79 8.71 -11.48
C ALA A 234 -12.73 8.82 -12.59
N PRO A 235 -12.99 8.24 -13.77
CA PRO A 235 -12.12 8.42 -14.93
C PRO A 235 -11.81 9.90 -15.21
N GLY A 236 -10.52 10.23 -15.36
CA GLY A 236 -10.04 11.60 -15.58
C GLY A 236 -9.86 12.43 -14.31
N GLN A 237 -10.10 11.87 -13.12
CA GLN A 237 -9.87 12.50 -11.82
C GLN A 237 -8.67 11.85 -11.09
N PRO A 238 -8.05 12.55 -10.13
CA PRO A 238 -8.24 13.96 -9.80
C PRO A 238 -7.75 14.89 -10.93
N LEU A 239 -8.40 16.05 -11.10
CA LEU A 239 -7.88 17.08 -12.01
C LEU A 239 -6.58 17.66 -11.44
N ASN A 240 -5.67 18.05 -12.34
CA ASN A 240 -4.40 18.64 -11.95
C ASN A 240 -4.62 20.00 -11.26
N SER A 241 -4.15 20.13 -10.02
CA SER A 241 -4.29 21.33 -9.19
C SER A 241 -3.09 22.31 -9.30
N SER A 242 -2.09 21.99 -10.13
CA SER A 242 -0.88 22.81 -10.34
C SER A 242 -1.02 23.92 -11.41
N GLY A 243 -2.21 24.08 -12.00
CA GLY A 243 -2.49 25.13 -12.98
C GLY A 243 -2.59 26.53 -12.35
N GLU A 244 -2.10 27.54 -13.08
CA GLU A 244 -1.95 28.97 -12.75
C GLU A 244 -3.25 29.70 -12.36
N GLY A 245 -3.88 29.31 -11.25
CA GLY A 245 -4.95 30.06 -10.58
C GLY A 245 -4.45 30.66 -9.26
N ASP A 246 -4.76 31.93 -8.99
CA ASP A 246 -4.42 32.62 -7.75
C ASP A 246 -5.15 32.07 -6.51
N ASP A 247 -6.18 31.21 -6.68
CA ASP A 247 -6.94 30.63 -5.56
C ASP A 247 -6.42 29.24 -5.16
N THR A 248 -5.81 29.19 -3.97
CA THR A 248 -5.32 27.96 -3.35
C THR A 248 -6.41 26.95 -2.97
N ASN A 249 -7.69 27.25 -3.18
CA ASN A 249 -8.83 26.37 -2.88
C ASN A 249 -9.43 25.66 -4.11
N ASP A 250 -9.07 26.09 -5.33
CA ASP A 250 -9.65 25.55 -6.57
C ASP A 250 -9.28 24.07 -6.76
N ASN A 251 -10.31 23.21 -6.89
CA ASN A 251 -10.16 21.77 -7.17
C ASN A 251 -9.27 21.02 -6.17
N ARG A 252 -9.26 21.44 -4.90
CA ARG A 252 -8.40 20.86 -3.85
C ARG A 252 -9.14 20.04 -2.80
N CYS A 253 -10.47 19.97 -2.88
CA CYS A 253 -11.29 19.18 -1.97
C CYS A 253 -11.96 18.05 -2.73
N VAL A 254 -12.17 16.92 -2.06
CA VAL A 254 -12.77 15.74 -2.69
C VAL A 254 -14.24 15.62 -2.32
N VAL A 255 -15.06 15.34 -3.33
CA VAL A 255 -16.47 15.03 -3.17
C VAL A 255 -16.84 13.70 -3.81
N MET A 256 -17.77 12.97 -3.20
CA MET A 256 -18.45 11.83 -3.81
C MET A 256 -19.62 12.32 -4.68
N MET A 257 -19.77 11.75 -5.87
CA MET A 257 -20.83 12.12 -6.81
C MET A 257 -22.11 11.31 -6.58
N MET A 258 -23.27 11.98 -6.58
CA MET A 258 -24.57 11.32 -6.51
C MET A 258 -25.01 10.76 -7.86
N LYS A 259 -24.86 11.57 -8.92
CA LYS A 259 -25.52 11.37 -10.22
C LYS A 259 -24.59 10.71 -11.25
N PRO A 260 -25.15 10.14 -12.32
CA PRO A 260 -24.39 9.65 -13.47
C PRO A 260 -23.42 10.71 -14.04
N PRO A 261 -22.34 10.30 -14.72
CA PRO A 261 -22.07 8.95 -15.21
C PRO A 261 -21.38 8.00 -14.19
N TYR A 262 -20.85 8.52 -13.08
CA TYR A 262 -20.07 7.73 -12.13
C TYR A 262 -20.59 7.86 -10.69
N PRO A 263 -21.82 7.37 -10.39
CA PRO A 263 -22.39 7.45 -9.06
C PRO A 263 -21.48 6.75 -8.02
N GLY A 264 -21.29 7.38 -6.87
CA GLY A 264 -20.45 6.87 -5.78
C GLY A 264 -18.94 6.99 -5.99
N ARG A 265 -18.49 7.44 -7.18
CA ARG A 265 -17.08 7.76 -7.44
C ARG A 265 -16.76 9.19 -7.03
N TRP A 266 -15.47 9.48 -6.89
CA TRP A 266 -14.98 10.74 -6.39
C TRP A 266 -14.53 11.66 -7.51
N ARG A 267 -14.60 12.96 -7.26
CA ARG A 267 -13.99 14.00 -8.08
C ARG A 267 -13.46 15.10 -7.19
N VAL A 268 -12.60 15.94 -7.75
CA VAL A 268 -12.19 17.18 -7.10
C VAL A 268 -13.28 18.24 -7.23
N GLU A 269 -13.27 19.17 -6.29
CA GLU A 269 -14.19 20.29 -6.17
C GLU A 269 -13.50 21.48 -5.51
N ASP A 270 -14.01 22.69 -5.78
CA ASP A 270 -13.65 23.88 -5.04
C ASP A 270 -14.09 23.77 -3.56
N CYS A 271 -13.14 24.01 -2.65
CA CYS A 271 -13.34 23.88 -1.21
C CYS A 271 -14.33 24.90 -0.62
N ASN A 272 -14.67 25.96 -1.36
CA ASN A 272 -15.64 26.98 -0.96
C ASN A 272 -17.09 26.63 -1.33
N GLN A 273 -17.30 25.57 -2.12
CA GLN A 273 -18.64 25.08 -2.43
C GLN A 273 -19.34 24.56 -1.18
N HIS A 274 -20.67 24.58 -1.18
CA HIS A 274 -21.46 24.12 -0.05
C HIS A 274 -21.99 22.72 -0.34
N HIS A 275 -21.49 21.74 0.39
CA HIS A 275 -21.97 20.37 0.32
C HIS A 275 -22.25 19.82 1.71
N ARG A 276 -23.09 18.79 1.77
CA ARG A 276 -23.24 17.98 2.97
C ARG A 276 -21.95 17.21 3.25
N VAL A 277 -21.83 16.70 4.47
CA VAL A 277 -20.59 16.12 5.00
C VAL A 277 -20.78 14.63 5.29
N ALA A 278 -19.80 13.81 4.92
CA ALA A 278 -19.74 12.39 5.24
C ALA A 278 -19.22 12.17 6.67
N CYS A 279 -20.10 11.78 7.58
CA CYS A 279 -19.79 11.53 8.98
C CYS A 279 -19.75 10.02 9.26
N HIS A 280 -18.67 9.52 9.84
CA HIS A 280 -18.41 8.10 10.08
C HIS A 280 -18.26 7.80 11.58
N ASP A 281 -18.79 6.67 12.04
CA ASP A 281 -18.52 6.16 13.39
C ASP A 281 -17.18 5.39 13.41
N PRO A 282 -16.13 5.87 14.11
CA PRO A 282 -14.82 5.21 14.13
C PRO A 282 -14.81 3.79 14.71
N GLN A 283 -15.89 3.34 15.37
CA GLN A 283 -16.00 1.98 15.89
C GLN A 283 -16.76 1.03 14.96
N GLN A 284 -17.47 1.56 13.94
CA GLN A 284 -18.36 0.80 13.08
C GLN A 284 -18.12 1.17 11.60
N PRO A 285 -17.23 0.46 10.89
CA PRO A 285 -16.79 0.83 9.54
C PRO A 285 -17.91 1.06 8.51
N TYR A 286 -19.08 0.46 8.68
CA TYR A 286 -20.19 0.59 7.72
C TYR A 286 -21.25 1.60 8.16
N ASN A 287 -21.10 2.22 9.33
CA ASN A 287 -22.07 3.17 9.89
C ASN A 287 -21.71 4.61 9.47
N TRP A 288 -22.40 5.06 8.43
CA TRP A 288 -22.27 6.40 7.87
C TRP A 288 -23.53 7.24 8.09
N ARG A 289 -23.33 8.53 8.38
CA ARG A 289 -24.36 9.56 8.42
C ARG A 289 -23.98 10.73 7.54
N ILE A 290 -24.99 11.40 7.02
CA ILE A 290 -24.84 12.60 6.21
C ILE A 290 -25.33 13.78 7.04
N SER A 291 -24.59 14.90 7.02
CA SER A 291 -25.04 16.12 7.70
C SER A 291 -26.40 16.61 7.17
N ASP A 292 -27.18 17.24 8.04
CA ASP A 292 -28.48 17.81 7.66
C ASP A 292 -28.33 19.04 6.77
N ASP A 293 -27.31 19.85 7.05
CA ASP A 293 -27.01 21.10 6.37
C ASP A 293 -25.70 21.00 5.56
N SER A 294 -25.60 21.84 4.53
CA SER A 294 -24.42 21.99 3.70
C SER A 294 -23.49 23.08 4.23
N THR A 295 -22.18 22.90 4.04
CA THR A 295 -21.14 23.81 4.53
C THR A 295 -19.94 23.80 3.58
N TYR A 296 -19.00 24.73 3.76
CA TYR A 296 -17.71 24.72 3.06
C TYR A 296 -16.71 23.79 3.76
N TYR A 297 -15.71 23.30 3.04
CA TYR A 297 -14.85 22.20 3.49
C TYR A 297 -14.15 22.47 4.84
N ARG A 298 -13.64 23.69 5.05
CA ARG A 298 -12.93 24.05 6.30
C ARG A 298 -13.79 23.99 7.56
N ASN A 299 -15.11 23.97 7.41
CA ASN A 299 -16.08 23.89 8.49
C ASN A 299 -16.79 22.53 8.53
N ALA A 300 -16.43 21.58 7.66
CA ALA A 300 -17.10 20.29 7.56
C ALA A 300 -17.02 19.46 8.84
N GLU A 301 -15.88 19.47 9.53
CA GLU A 301 -15.68 18.70 10.78
C GLU A 301 -16.74 19.00 11.84
N SER A 302 -17.14 20.28 12.00
CA SER A 302 -18.11 20.66 13.04
C SER A 302 -19.55 20.24 12.75
N TYR A 303 -19.82 19.67 11.57
CA TYR A 303 -21.15 19.19 11.17
C TYR A 303 -21.35 17.70 11.47
N CYS A 304 -20.30 17.02 11.95
CA CYS A 304 -20.40 15.68 12.49
C CYS A 304 -20.54 15.75 14.02
N SER A 305 -21.67 15.25 14.54
CA SER A 305 -21.89 15.17 15.98
C SER A 305 -21.36 13.85 16.54
N ASP A 306 -20.78 13.90 17.74
CA ASP A 306 -20.31 12.71 18.45
C ASP A 306 -21.39 11.60 18.48
N PRO A 307 -21.03 10.33 18.23
CA PRO A 307 -19.67 9.80 18.08
C PRO A 307 -19.08 9.90 16.66
N TYR A 308 -19.80 10.52 15.71
CA TYR A 308 -19.40 10.55 14.31
C TYR A 308 -18.37 11.64 14.03
N GLN A 309 -17.44 11.35 13.13
CA GLN A 309 -16.35 12.25 12.72
C GLN A 309 -16.33 12.43 11.21
N PHE A 310 -15.84 13.57 10.73
CA PHE A 310 -15.72 13.77 9.28
C PHE A 310 -14.65 12.83 8.72
N SER A 311 -15.02 11.98 7.77
CA SER A 311 -14.16 10.88 7.33
C SER A 311 -14.19 10.64 5.82
N VAL A 312 -13.38 9.68 5.38
CA VAL A 312 -13.28 9.17 4.01
C VAL A 312 -13.36 7.64 4.07
N PRO A 313 -14.05 6.96 3.13
CA PRO A 313 -14.08 5.51 3.15
C PRO A 313 -12.70 4.93 2.81
N HIS A 314 -12.33 3.84 3.48
CA HIS A 314 -11.01 3.20 3.36
C HIS A 314 -11.02 1.99 2.42
N THR A 315 -12.20 1.43 2.15
CA THR A 315 -12.38 0.27 1.25
C THR A 315 -13.49 0.51 0.24
N ALA A 316 -13.50 -0.27 -0.84
CA ALA A 316 -14.57 -0.24 -1.84
C ALA A 316 -15.95 -0.58 -1.23
N LEU A 317 -15.97 -1.51 -0.27
CA LEU A 317 -17.19 -1.92 0.44
C LEU A 317 -17.74 -0.76 1.27
N GLU A 318 -16.87 -0.11 2.05
CA GLU A 318 -17.21 1.08 2.84
C GLU A 318 -17.71 2.24 1.98
N ASN A 319 -17.12 2.45 0.80
CA ASN A 319 -17.59 3.44 -0.16
C ASN A 319 -19.02 3.15 -0.65
N SER A 320 -19.38 1.87 -0.83
CA SER A 320 -20.74 1.47 -1.17
C SER A 320 -21.73 1.72 -0.01
N HIS A 321 -21.32 1.49 1.25
CA HIS A 321 -22.12 1.85 2.43
C HIS A 321 -22.34 3.36 2.53
N LEU A 322 -21.28 4.17 2.38
CA LEU A 322 -21.39 5.62 2.35
C LEU A 322 -22.31 6.09 1.22
N PHE A 323 -22.13 5.55 0.00
CA PHE A 323 -22.96 5.94 -1.13
C PHE A 323 -24.45 5.58 -0.91
N SER A 324 -24.74 4.41 -0.31
CA SER A 324 -26.10 4.03 0.06
C SER A 324 -26.70 4.97 1.12
N ALA A 325 -25.92 5.36 2.14
CA ALA A 325 -26.35 6.33 3.14
C ALA A 325 -26.61 7.71 2.50
N PHE A 326 -25.77 8.12 1.55
CA PHE A 326 -25.94 9.35 0.80
C PHE A 326 -27.23 9.37 -0.03
N GLN A 327 -27.49 8.30 -0.77
CA GLN A 327 -28.72 8.15 -1.56
C GLN A 327 -29.98 8.22 -0.69
N ALA A 328 -29.94 7.62 0.51
CA ALA A 328 -31.08 7.58 1.41
C ALA A 328 -31.33 8.94 2.09
N ALA A 329 -30.28 9.60 2.56
CA ALA A 329 -30.39 10.83 3.35
C ALA A 329 -30.60 12.09 2.49
N ALA A 330 -29.98 12.14 1.31
CA ALA A 330 -29.89 13.36 0.52
C ALA A 330 -30.00 13.10 -1.01
N PRO A 331 -31.11 12.49 -1.49
CA PRO A 331 -31.26 12.05 -2.89
C PRO A 331 -31.23 13.18 -3.93
N ASN A 332 -31.45 14.43 -3.50
CA ASN A 332 -31.49 15.60 -4.38
C ASN A 332 -30.15 16.35 -4.46
N GLU A 333 -29.20 16.03 -3.58
CA GLU A 333 -27.86 16.63 -3.61
C GLU A 333 -27.05 16.06 -4.77
N ASP A 334 -26.14 16.86 -5.31
CA ASP A 334 -25.27 16.43 -6.41
C ASP A 334 -23.98 15.78 -5.91
N ALA A 335 -23.49 16.21 -4.75
CA ALA A 335 -22.20 15.83 -4.23
C ALA A 335 -22.13 15.86 -2.70
N LEU A 336 -21.21 15.10 -2.14
CA LEU A 336 -20.97 14.94 -0.70
C LEU A 336 -19.50 15.14 -0.38
N TYR A 337 -19.16 15.99 0.59
CA TYR A 337 -17.77 16.15 1.02
C TYR A 337 -17.23 14.89 1.68
N LEU A 338 -16.01 14.50 1.30
CA LEU A 338 -15.20 13.47 1.93
C LEU A 338 -14.02 14.13 2.63
N ASN A 339 -13.53 13.57 3.73
CA ASN A 339 -12.39 14.13 4.46
C ASN A 339 -11.05 13.83 3.74
N LEU A 340 -10.89 14.36 2.53
CA LEU A 340 -9.70 14.25 1.71
C LEU A 340 -9.48 15.56 0.94
N ASN A 341 -8.28 16.11 1.01
CA ASN A 341 -7.94 17.38 0.34
C ASN A 341 -6.45 17.46 -0.02
N ALA A 342 -6.11 18.42 -0.89
CA ALA A 342 -4.74 18.79 -1.25
C ALA A 342 -4.44 20.27 -0.95
N LEU A 343 -5.05 20.82 0.12
CA LEU A 343 -4.99 22.26 0.43
C LEU A 343 -3.57 22.74 0.72
N ASN A 344 -2.81 21.98 1.51
CA ASN A 344 -1.46 22.36 1.96
C ASN A 344 -0.42 22.25 0.84
N VAL A 345 -0.39 21.09 0.18
CA VAL A 345 0.56 20.78 -0.89
C VAL A 345 -0.23 20.33 -2.12
N PRO A 346 -0.11 21.04 -3.26
CA PRO A 346 -0.78 20.66 -4.50
C PRO A 346 -0.49 19.20 -4.87
N ASP A 347 -1.52 18.52 -5.35
CA ASP A 347 -1.52 17.10 -5.73
C ASP A 347 -1.08 16.11 -4.63
N CYS A 348 -0.98 16.56 -3.37
CA CYS A 348 -0.77 15.69 -2.21
C CYS A 348 -2.04 15.56 -1.37
N TRP A 349 -2.79 14.50 -1.66
CA TRP A 349 -4.06 14.20 -1.01
C TRP A 349 -3.87 13.65 0.40
N VAL A 350 -4.44 14.35 1.38
CA VAL A 350 -4.34 14.04 2.81
C VAL A 350 -5.69 14.10 3.50
N VAL A 351 -5.86 13.32 4.55
CA VAL A 351 -7.03 13.36 5.43
C VAL A 351 -6.88 14.50 6.44
N GLY A 352 -7.95 15.25 6.66
CA GLY A 352 -8.00 16.38 7.59
C GLY A 352 -7.37 17.65 7.04
N LEU A 353 -7.77 18.80 7.60
CA LEU A 353 -7.27 20.13 7.21
C LEU A 353 -5.76 20.30 7.47
N ASN A 354 -5.25 19.66 8.52
CA ASN A 354 -3.86 19.75 8.95
C ASN A 354 -3.06 18.49 8.57
N GLY A 355 -3.52 17.76 7.56
CA GLY A 355 -2.81 16.58 7.06
C GLY A 355 -1.40 16.93 6.57
N THR A 356 -0.43 16.09 6.91
CA THR A 356 0.95 16.23 6.46
C THR A 356 1.17 15.36 5.24
N CYS A 357 1.76 15.92 4.19
CA CYS A 357 2.02 15.18 2.95
C CYS A 357 3.04 14.04 3.20
N PRO A 358 2.66 12.76 3.03
CA PRO A 358 3.55 11.64 3.33
C PRO A 358 4.70 11.50 2.32
N TYR A 359 4.54 12.05 1.11
CA TYR A 359 5.54 11.98 0.04
C TYR A 359 6.63 13.03 0.18
N LEU A 360 6.43 14.04 1.02
CA LEU A 360 7.44 15.03 1.30
C LEU A 360 8.27 14.60 2.51
N PRO A 361 9.60 14.66 2.43
CA PRO A 361 10.43 14.36 3.58
C PRO A 361 10.07 15.33 4.71
N THR A 362 9.83 14.79 5.90
CA THR A 362 9.74 15.61 7.11
C THR A 362 11.02 16.45 7.16
N THR A 363 10.85 17.76 7.23
CA THR A 363 11.92 18.75 7.06
C THR A 363 13.07 18.63 8.08
N ASP A 364 12.92 17.75 9.08
CA ASP A 364 13.88 17.51 10.16
C ASP A 364 14.97 16.47 9.88
N THR A 365 14.76 15.47 9.02
CA THR A 365 15.75 14.37 8.89
C THR A 365 16.86 14.63 7.87
N ASN A 366 16.66 15.55 6.92
CA ASN A 366 17.65 15.84 5.88
C ASN A 366 18.54 17.06 6.17
N ARG A 367 18.18 17.97 7.08
CA ARG A 367 19.04 19.11 7.41
C ARG A 367 20.34 18.71 8.09
N THR A 368 20.31 17.69 8.94
CA THR A 368 21.53 17.14 9.56
C THR A 368 22.45 16.53 8.50
N ARG A 369 21.94 15.75 7.53
CA ARG A 369 22.79 15.15 6.48
C ARG A 369 23.31 16.17 5.47
N ILE A 370 22.50 17.15 5.09
CA ILE A 370 22.86 18.21 4.13
C ILE A 370 23.86 19.21 4.73
N VAL A 371 23.81 19.46 6.04
CA VAL A 371 24.73 20.41 6.69
C VAL A 371 25.98 19.72 7.23
N VAL A 372 25.86 18.54 7.85
CA VAL A 372 26.97 17.87 8.55
C VAL A 372 27.98 17.27 7.58
N VAL A 373 27.54 16.67 6.46
CA VAL A 373 28.48 16.02 5.52
C VAL A 373 29.43 17.05 4.87
N PRO A 374 28.95 18.20 4.35
CA PRO A 374 29.86 19.23 3.82
C PRO A 374 30.73 19.89 4.89
N THR A 375 30.21 20.13 6.10
CA THR A 375 31.01 20.75 7.18
C THR A 375 32.12 19.83 7.68
N VAL A 376 31.84 18.54 7.88
CA VAL A 376 32.86 17.55 8.29
C VAL A 376 33.92 17.41 7.19
N ALA A 377 33.53 17.33 5.92
CA ALA A 377 34.47 17.30 4.81
C ALA A 377 35.35 18.57 4.76
N ALA A 378 34.76 19.76 4.94
CA ALA A 378 35.49 21.02 4.96
C ALA A 378 36.49 21.10 6.13
N VAL A 379 36.10 20.63 7.33
CA VAL A 379 36.99 20.57 8.50
C VAL A 379 38.16 19.61 8.25
N ILE A 380 37.92 18.44 7.67
CA ILE A 380 38.98 17.47 7.34
C ILE A 380 39.94 18.08 6.31
N ILE A 381 39.43 18.68 5.24
CA ILE A 381 40.26 19.33 4.20
C ILE A 381 41.08 20.47 4.82
N PHE A 382 40.48 21.29 5.69
CA PHE A 382 41.17 22.38 6.36
C PHE A 382 42.29 21.86 7.30
N LEU A 383 42.04 20.80 8.05
CA LEU A 383 43.05 20.16 8.90
C LEU A 383 44.20 19.58 8.07
N LEU A 384 43.91 18.92 6.96
CA LEU A 384 44.92 18.40 6.04
C LEU A 384 45.72 19.53 5.37
N ALA A 385 45.08 20.63 5.00
CA ALA A 385 45.75 21.81 4.46
C ALA A 385 46.67 22.48 5.50
N ALA A 386 46.21 22.62 6.75
CA ALA A 386 47.02 23.14 7.84
C ALA A 386 48.23 22.21 8.12
N LEU A 387 48.00 20.89 8.22
CA LEU A 387 49.07 19.90 8.40
C LEU A 387 50.10 19.94 7.27
N THR A 388 49.66 20.01 6.01
CA THR A 388 50.58 20.12 4.86
C THR A 388 51.36 21.43 4.89
N PHE A 389 50.75 22.54 5.31
CA PHE A 389 51.44 23.82 5.49
C PHE A 389 52.49 23.74 6.62
N PHE A 390 52.13 23.18 7.79
CA PHE A 390 53.08 22.99 8.89
C PHE A 390 54.22 22.05 8.54
N VAL A 391 53.96 20.97 7.79
CA VAL A 391 55.01 20.06 7.28
C VAL A 391 55.93 20.78 6.30
N LYS A 392 55.41 21.58 5.37
CA LYS A 392 56.22 22.38 4.45
C LYS A 392 57.06 23.44 5.18
N CYS A 393 56.48 24.13 6.16
CA CYS A 393 57.21 25.09 7.00
C CYS A 393 58.30 24.41 7.83
N ALA A 394 58.06 23.21 8.36
CA ALA A 394 59.04 22.42 9.09
C ALA A 394 60.17 21.89 8.18
N ALA A 395 59.84 21.44 6.98
CA ALA A 395 60.80 20.98 5.97
C ALA A 395 61.70 22.12 5.49
N ASN A 396 61.12 23.29 5.19
CA ASN A 396 61.88 24.47 4.75
C ASN A 396 62.76 25.05 5.88
N ARG A 397 62.33 24.93 7.15
CA ARG A 397 63.18 25.24 8.32
C ARG A 397 64.36 24.28 8.47
N ARG A 398 64.22 23.01 8.07
CA ARG A 398 65.33 22.03 8.04
C ARG A 398 66.29 22.30 6.88
N GLU A 399 65.79 22.66 5.70
CA GLU A 399 66.64 23.02 4.55
C GLU A 399 67.45 24.29 4.80
N ASN A 400 66.85 25.35 5.35
CA ASN A 400 67.60 26.56 5.70
C ASN A 400 68.71 26.33 6.74
N LYS A 401 68.57 25.31 7.60
CA LYS A 401 69.64 24.90 8.53
C LYS A 401 70.70 24.00 7.87
N ARG A 402 70.37 23.23 6.83
CA ARG A 402 71.32 22.38 6.08
C ARG A 402 72.08 23.15 4.99
N GLY A 403 71.44 24.11 4.32
CA GLY A 403 72.03 24.94 3.26
C GLY A 403 73.09 25.94 3.74
N ARG A 404 73.05 26.35 5.02
CA ARG A 404 74.06 27.26 5.60
C ARG A 404 75.41 26.59 5.89
N LYS A 405 75.51 25.25 5.81
CA LYS A 405 76.75 24.48 6.01
C LYS A 405 77.50 24.09 4.72
N ARG A 406 76.97 24.40 3.53
CA ARG A 406 77.58 23.99 2.23
C ARG A 406 78.09 25.14 1.35
N ARG A 407 78.16 26.38 1.84
CA ARG A 407 78.70 27.55 1.09
C ARG A 407 80.18 27.85 1.32
N MET A 408 80.98 26.85 1.67
CA MET A 408 82.44 26.94 1.67
C MET A 408 83.03 25.59 1.24
N VAL A 409 82.85 25.21 -0.03
CA VAL A 409 83.85 24.40 -0.74
C VAL A 409 83.82 24.85 -2.20
N ASP A 410 85.02 25.21 -2.63
CA ASP A 410 85.45 25.86 -3.86
C ASP A 410 85.46 24.91 -5.07
N GLY A 411 85.27 25.48 -6.25
CA GLY A 411 86.03 25.06 -7.42
C GLY A 411 85.38 24.13 -8.46
N TRP A 412 85.57 24.58 -9.70
CA TRP A 412 85.84 23.83 -10.94
C TRP A 412 84.70 23.71 -11.96
N GLU A 413 84.86 24.55 -12.99
CA GLU A 413 84.32 24.45 -14.35
C GLU A 413 84.59 23.09 -14.99
N TYR A 414 83.67 22.65 -15.86
CA TYR A 414 84.09 22.02 -17.12
C TYR A 414 83.00 22.14 -18.18
N GLU A 415 83.36 22.80 -19.29
CA GLU A 415 82.72 22.74 -20.61
C GLU A 415 82.79 21.32 -21.18
N GLY A 416 81.74 20.85 -21.85
CA GLY A 416 81.76 19.53 -22.48
C GLY A 416 80.51 19.19 -23.27
N VAL A 417 80.53 19.65 -24.52
CA VAL A 417 79.64 19.42 -25.69
C VAL A 417 79.60 17.92 -26.11
N PRO A 418 78.86 17.49 -27.16
CA PRO A 418 77.42 17.23 -27.27
C PRO A 418 77.07 15.78 -27.69
N SER A 419 75.79 15.42 -27.58
CA SER A 419 75.05 14.62 -28.58
C SER A 419 73.56 14.87 -28.43
#